data_AF-A0A7T4C4K8-F1
#
_entry.id   AF-A0A7T4C4K8-F1
#
_cell.length_a   1.000
_cell.length_b   1.000
_cell.length_c   1.000
_cell.angle_alpha   90.00
_cell.angle_beta   90.00
_cell.angle_gamma   90.00
#
_symmetry.space_group_name_H-M   'P 1'
#
loop_
_entity.id
_entity.type
_entity.pdbx_description
1 polymer ?
#
loop_
_entity_poly.entity_id
_entity_poly.type
_entity_poly.pdbx_seq_one_letter_code
_entity_poly.pdbx_strand_id
1 'polypeptide(L)' 'MAAVITRHTEPTIKAASAYLVSRGYINCGTTWLRGQNGYARMERLTSGAIRIIEGVA' A
#
# COMPACT_ATOMS: atom_id res chain seq x y z
N MET A 1 -12.61 -5.29 9.26
CA MET A 1 -11.26 -5.64 9.76
C MET A 1 -10.48 -6.12 8.56
N ALA A 2 -9.52 -5.33 8.05
CA ALA A 2 -8.91 -5.64 6.77
C ALA A 2 -8.02 -6.89 6.89
N ALA A 3 -8.34 -7.95 6.15
CA ALA A 3 -7.52 -9.16 6.09
C ALA A 3 -6.26 -8.87 5.28
N VAL A 4 -5.08 -8.91 5.92
CA VAL A 4 -3.80 -8.71 5.23
C VAL A 4 -3.56 -9.89 4.29
N ILE A 5 -3.45 -9.62 2.99
CA ILE A 5 -3.12 -10.64 1.99
C ILE A 5 -1.62 -10.64 1.73
N THR A 6 -1.06 -9.46 1.45
CA THR A 6 0.29 -9.35 0.88
C THR A 6 1.07 -8.24 1.58
N ARG A 7 2.38 -8.45 1.72
CA ARG A 7 3.32 -7.43 2.18
C ARG A 7 4.39 -7.25 1.12
N HIS A 8 4.62 -6.01 0.72
CA HIS A 8 5.64 -5.64 -0.25
C HIS A 8 6.52 -4.54 0.33
N THR A 9 7.79 -4.46 -0.06
CA THR A 9 8.70 -3.41 0.44
C THR A 9 9.34 -2.69 -0.73
N GLU A 10 9.28 -1.37 -0.71
CA GLU A 10 9.87 -0.50 -1.71
C GLU A 10 10.87 0.45 -1.05
N PRO A 11 11.97 0.83 -1.72
CA PRO A 11 13.04 1.61 -1.10
C PRO A 11 12.66 3.07 -0.86
N THR A 12 11.65 3.60 -1.56
CA THR A 12 11.21 5.00 -1.43
C THR A 12 9.70 5.11 -1.47
N ILE A 13 9.16 6.22 -0.93
CA ILE A 13 7.72 6.52 -1.02
C ILE A 13 7.23 6.69 -2.46
N LYS A 14 8.09 7.20 -3.35
CA LYS A 14 7.76 7.33 -4.78
C LYS A 14 7.61 5.95 -5.42
N ALA A 15 8.52 5.02 -5.13
CA ALA A 15 8.44 3.64 -5.62
C ALA A 15 7.22 2.91 -5.05
N ALA A 16 6.92 3.10 -3.76
CA ALA A 16 5.73 2.54 -3.13
C ALA A 16 4.42 3.06 -3.76
N SER A 17 4.33 4.36 -4.02
CA SER A 17 3.18 4.96 -4.70
C SER A 17 3.05 4.43 -6.13
N ALA A 18 4.15 4.35 -6.88
CA ALA A 18 4.15 3.82 -8.24
C ALA A 18 3.69 2.35 -8.27
N TYR A 19 4.13 1.53 -7.32
CA TYR A 19 3.69 0.15 -7.15
C TYR A 19 2.17 0.07 -6.96
N LEU A 20 1.61 0.85 -6.04
CA LEU A 20 0.16 0.83 -5.77
C LEU A 20 -0.66 1.34 -6.96
N VAL A 21 -0.22 2.40 -7.63
CA VAL A 21 -0.84 2.92 -8.85
C VAL A 21 -0.84 1.85 -9.96
N SER A 22 0.29 1.15 -10.16
CA SER A 22 0.39 0.08 -11.17
C SER A 22 -0.56 -1.10 -10.90
N ARG A 23 -0.96 -1.30 -9.64
CA ARG A 23 -1.88 -2.34 -9.17
C ARG A 23 -3.35 -1.89 -9.19
N GLY A 24 -3.61 -0.65 -9.64
CA GLY A 24 -4.94 -0.07 -9.72
C GLY A 24 -5.47 0.47 -8.39
N TYR A 25 -4.61 0.69 -7.40
CA TYR A 25 -5.02 1.40 -6.19
C TYR A 25 -5.08 2.90 -6.43
N ILE A 26 -6.08 3.52 -5.80
CA ILE A 26 -6.31 4.96 -5.78
C ILE A 26 -5.88 5.47 -4.42
N ASN A 27 -5.13 6.58 -4.41
CA ASN A 27 -4.76 7.24 -3.16
C ASN A 27 -5.96 7.99 -2.56
N CYS A 28 -6.28 7.66 -1.32
CA CYS A 28 -7.30 8.31 -0.50
C CYS A 28 -6.64 8.92 0.75
N GLY A 29 -5.60 9.74 0.55
CA GLY A 29 -4.80 10.35 1.60
C GLY A 29 -3.80 9.37 2.20
N THR A 30 -4.05 8.93 3.43
CA THR A 30 -3.18 7.98 4.16
C THR A 30 -3.45 6.52 3.80
N THR A 31 -4.51 6.26 3.05
CA THR A 31 -4.94 4.91 2.65
C THR A 31 -5.06 4.80 1.14
N TRP A 32 -5.01 3.56 0.66
CA TRP A 32 -5.10 3.23 -0.75
C TRP A 32 -6.23 2.24 -0.95
N LEU A 33 -7.11 2.49 -1.93
CA LEU A 33 -8.29 1.67 -2.18
C LEU A 33 -8.26 1.11 -3.59
N ARG A 34 -8.73 -0.14 -3.77
CA ARG A 34 -8.85 -0.79 -5.07
C ARG A 34 -10.21 -1.49 -5.17
N GLY A 35 -11.13 -0.90 -5.93
CA GLY A 35 -12.51 -1.38 -6.00
C GLY A 35 -13.22 -1.27 -4.65
N GLN A 36 -14.23 -2.11 -4.41
CA GLN A 36 -15.07 -2.05 -3.21
C GLN A 36 -14.39 -2.63 -1.96
N ASN A 37 -13.46 -3.57 -2.13
CA ASN A 37 -12.89 -4.34 -1.02
C ASN A 37 -11.36 -4.24 -0.93
N GLY A 38 -10.66 -3.75 -1.96
CA GLY A 38 -9.21 -3.68 -1.93
C GLY A 38 -8.72 -2.53 -1.05
N TYR A 39 -7.79 -2.83 -0.15
CA TYR A 39 -7.22 -1.87 0.79
C TYR A 39 -5.69 -2.01 0.81
N ALA A 40 -4.98 -0.89 0.85
CA ALA A 40 -3.55 -0.89 1.12
C ALA A 40 -3.15 0.29 2.01
N ARG A 41 -2.09 0.09 2.80
CA ARG A 41 -1.46 1.16 3.58
C ARG A 41 0.05 1.08 3.47
N MET A 42 0.68 2.23 3.59
CA MET A 42 2.13 2.37 3.61
C MET A 42 2.60 2.58 5.05
N GLU A 43 3.64 1.86 5.44
CA GLU A 43 4.34 2.02 6.71
C GLU A 43 5.81 2.36 6.44
N ARG A 44 6.31 3.42 7.06
CA ARG A 44 7.72 3.79 6.96
C ARG A 44 8.55 2.98 7.94
N LEU A 45 9.54 2.27 7.43
CA LEU A 45 10.50 1.51 8.23
C LEU A 45 11.61 2.43 8.74
N THR A 46 12.27 2.03 9.83
CA THR A 46 13.44 2.73 10.40
C THR A 46 14.62 2.79 9.42
N SER A 47 14.71 1.85 8.49
CA SER A 47 15.67 1.85 7.39
C SER A 47 15.39 2.90 6.30
N GLY A 48 14.28 3.63 6.39
CA GLY A 48 13.84 4.59 5.39
C GLY A 48 13.01 4.00 4.24
N ALA A 49 13.01 2.66 4.10
CA ALA A 49 12.16 1.94 3.16
C ALA A 49 10.67 2.03 3.54
N ILE A 50 9.79 1.79 2.58
CA ILE A 50 8.34 1.80 2.74
C ILE A 50 7.81 0.39 2.59
N ARG A 51 7.19 -0.12 3.66
CA ARG A 51 6.43 -1.37 3.64
C ARG A 51 5.00 -1.07 3.23
N ILE A 52 4.54 -1.76 2.20
CA ILE A 52 3.17 -1.73 1.71
C ILE A 52 2.46 -2.95 2.27
N ILE A 53 1.33 -2.73 2.92
CA ILE A 53 0.47 -3.78 3.44
C ILE A 53 -0.82 -3.73 2.64
N GLU A 54 -1.05 -4.76 1.83
CA GLU A 54 -2.27 -4.93 1.04
C GLU A 54 -3.21 -5.91 1.75
N GLY A 55 -4.51 -5.64 1.67
CA GLY A 55 -5.54 -6.47 2.26
C GLY A 55 -6.91 -6.26 1.64
N VAL A 56 -7.89 -6.94 2.23
CA VAL A 56 -9.31 -6.85 1.86
C VAL A 56 -10.08 -6.27 3.03
N ALA A 57 -10.78 -5.16 2.84
CA ALA A 57 -11.63 -4.54 3.84
C ALA A 57 -12.99 -5.23 3.96
#